data_AF-X0Y8G5-F1
#
_entry.id   AF-X0Y8G5-F1
#
_cell.length_a   1.000
_cell.length_b   1.000
_cell.length_c   1.000
_cell.angle_alpha   90.00
_cell.angle_beta   90.00
_cell.angle_gamma   90.00
#
_symmetry.space_group_name_H-M   'P 1'
#
loop_
_entity.id
_entity.type
_entity.pdbx_description
1 polymer ?
#
loop_
_entity_poly.entity_id
_entity_poly.type
_entity_poly.pdbx_seq_one_letter_code
_entity_poly.pdbx_strand_id
1 'polypeptide(L)'
;QAVWGAAEAYPPEDADLAVIAAADEAAVSAHGLSPLFSLLEGSAWLIANAEGLARKDLSPLLGPLTGGAGRAEVPSLRLPPPLPTAGKADVSPPPPRGDTLRMALPDGHQQRHAVAALRDASLLPQAGYGESECVRRPQGPIPGLEMKVIRPHDMPQLVATGEMDLAVAGRDCLTEHLSRFPSSPVQELVDLRRGQFNLAAVVSEEVPASDLGGALEHWRGQGRQAVRVAS
;
A
#
# COMPACT_ATOMS: atom_id res chain seq x y z
N GLN A 1 2.22 6.85 10.30
CA GLN A 1 1.81 6.31 8.99
C GLN A 1 1.18 4.95 9.27
N ALA A 2 -0.05 4.70 8.84
CA ALA A 2 -0.77 3.45 9.16
C ALA A 2 0.03 2.22 8.72
N VAL A 3 -0.01 1.15 9.51
CA VAL A 3 0.78 -0.08 9.25
C VAL A 3 0.35 -0.70 7.93
N TRP A 4 -0.95 -0.88 7.74
CA TRP A 4 -1.62 -1.24 6.48
C TRP A 4 -3.06 -0.72 6.55
N GLY A 5 -3.56 -0.09 5.48
CA GLY A 5 -4.99 0.20 5.33
C GLY A 5 -5.69 0.96 6.47
N ALA A 6 -5.07 1.99 7.06
CA ALA A 6 -5.67 2.91 8.06
C ALA A 6 -6.63 2.24 9.06
N ALA A 7 -6.20 1.12 9.67
CA ALA A 7 -7.02 0.32 10.57
C ALA A 7 -7.49 1.12 11.80
N GLU A 8 -6.78 2.19 12.19
CA GLU A 8 -7.21 3.11 13.25
C GLU A 8 -8.48 3.88 12.90
N ALA A 9 -8.72 4.14 11.61
CA ALA A 9 -9.94 4.79 11.14
C ALA A 9 -11.04 3.77 10.80
N TYR A 10 -10.72 2.48 10.77
CA TYR A 10 -11.66 1.42 10.45
C TYR A 10 -11.15 0.04 10.90
N PRO A 11 -11.30 -0.31 12.18
CA PRO A 11 -11.26 -1.72 12.55
C PRO A 11 -12.34 -2.45 11.74
N PRO A 12 -12.04 -3.58 11.07
CA PRO A 12 -13.07 -4.40 10.47
C PRO A 12 -14.15 -4.71 11.51
N GLU A 13 -15.43 -4.70 11.14
CA GLU A 13 -16.52 -4.90 12.11
C GLU A 13 -16.55 -6.31 12.73
N ASP A 14 -15.75 -7.23 12.19
CA ASP A 14 -15.48 -8.60 12.64
C ASP A 14 -14.09 -8.76 13.23
N ALA A 15 -13.30 -7.69 13.26
CA ALA A 15 -12.02 -7.71 13.94
C ALA A 15 -12.26 -7.53 15.43
N ASP A 16 -11.93 -8.56 16.20
CA ASP A 16 -11.85 -8.44 17.66
C ASP A 16 -10.75 -7.45 18.08
N LEU A 17 -9.73 -7.23 17.24
CA LEU A 17 -8.56 -6.40 17.50
C LEU A 17 -8.04 -5.72 16.22
N ALA A 18 -7.54 -4.48 16.34
CA ALA A 18 -6.85 -3.78 15.26
C ALA A 18 -5.39 -3.50 15.64
N VAL A 19 -4.48 -3.73 14.68
CA VAL A 19 -3.07 -3.32 14.80
C VAL A 19 -2.89 -1.99 14.10
N ILE A 20 -2.52 -0.97 14.87
CA ILE A 20 -2.42 0.41 14.38
C ILE A 20 -1.06 1.00 14.72
N ALA A 21 -0.62 1.95 13.89
CA ALA A 21 0.54 2.78 14.21
C ALA A 21 0.05 4.09 14.80
N ALA A 22 0.34 4.31 16.08
CA ALA A 22 -0.01 5.53 16.80
C ALA A 22 1.22 6.12 17.48
N ALA A 23 1.23 7.45 17.65
CA ALA A 23 2.30 8.15 18.36
C ALA A 23 2.20 7.95 19.88
N ASP A 24 0.97 7.90 20.40
CA ASP A 24 0.65 7.73 21.81
C ASP A 24 -0.78 7.19 21.98
N GLU A 25 -1.14 6.84 23.22
CA GLU A 25 -2.48 6.34 23.58
C GLU A 25 -3.60 7.36 23.36
N ALA A 26 -3.29 8.66 23.43
CA ALA A 26 -4.27 9.71 23.20
C ALA A 26 -4.69 9.76 21.72
N ALA A 27 -3.74 9.55 20.80
CA ALA A 27 -4.02 9.41 19.37
C ALA A 27 -4.88 8.18 19.07
N VAL A 28 -4.68 7.08 19.78
CA VAL A 28 -5.55 5.89 19.68
C VAL A 28 -6.96 6.22 20.17
N SER A 29 -7.07 6.84 21.33
CA SER A 29 -8.34 7.21 21.96
C SER A 29 -9.15 8.22 21.13
N ALA A 30 -8.48 9.11 20.39
CA ALA A 30 -9.11 10.07 19.47
C ALA A 30 -9.91 9.37 18.34
N HIS A 31 -9.59 8.12 18.04
CA HIS A 31 -10.32 7.29 17.09
C HIS A 31 -11.42 6.43 17.74
N GLY A 32 -11.70 6.62 19.04
CA GLY A 32 -12.66 5.80 19.78
C GLY A 32 -12.16 4.39 20.07
N LEU A 33 -10.85 4.16 19.96
CA LEU A 33 -10.21 2.87 20.22
C LEU A 33 -9.56 2.85 21.60
N SER A 34 -9.49 1.67 22.21
CA SER A 34 -8.78 1.48 23.47
C SER A 34 -7.47 0.73 23.22
N PRO A 35 -6.30 1.29 23.62
CA PRO A 35 -5.02 0.60 23.48
C PRO A 35 -4.96 -0.57 24.46
N LEU A 36 -4.79 -1.79 23.93
CA LEU A 36 -4.71 -3.01 24.75
C LEU A 36 -3.27 -3.50 24.92
N PHE A 37 -2.42 -3.30 23.90
CA PHE A 37 -1.06 -3.83 23.88
C PHE A 37 -0.16 -3.08 22.88
N SER A 38 1.09 -2.81 23.24
CA SER A 38 2.11 -2.23 22.36
C SER A 38 2.95 -3.35 21.72
N LEU A 39 2.77 -3.57 20.41
CA LEU A 39 3.52 -4.60 19.67
C LEU A 39 4.98 -4.19 19.39
N LEU A 40 5.17 -2.91 19.07
CA LEU A 40 6.45 -2.39 18.62
C LEU A 40 6.58 -0.91 18.93
N GLU A 41 7.70 -0.54 19.53
CA GLU A 41 8.14 0.85 19.69
C GLU A 41 9.40 1.06 18.87
N GLY A 42 9.40 2.07 18.01
CA GLY A 42 10.51 2.32 17.11
C GLY A 42 10.52 3.74 16.57
N SER A 43 11.69 4.20 16.16
CA SER A 43 11.93 5.48 15.51
C SER A 43 12.30 5.27 14.03
N ALA A 44 12.72 6.32 13.32
CA ALA A 44 13.29 6.18 11.98
C ALA A 44 14.73 5.63 12.06
N TRP A 45 15.06 4.67 11.21
CA TRP A 45 16.36 4.00 11.19
C TRP A 45 17.10 4.25 9.88
N LEU A 46 18.42 4.46 9.98
CA LEU A 46 19.31 4.42 8.83
C LEU A 46 19.63 2.95 8.51
N ILE A 47 19.21 2.49 7.32
CA ILE A 47 19.47 1.13 6.84
C ILE A 47 20.51 1.20 5.73
N ALA A 48 21.51 0.33 5.79
CA ALA A 48 22.57 0.25 4.79
C ALA A 48 22.84 -1.20 4.39
N ASN A 49 23.28 -1.40 3.14
CA ASN A 49 23.79 -2.68 2.69
C ASN A 49 25.12 -2.98 3.43
N ALA A 50 25.17 -4.13 4.11
CA ALA A 50 26.32 -4.50 4.95
C ALA A 50 27.64 -4.62 4.18
N GLU A 51 27.64 -5.22 2.98
CA GLU A 51 28.83 -5.27 2.13
C GLU A 51 29.27 -3.90 1.64
N GLY A 52 28.31 -3.02 1.31
CA GLY A 52 28.57 -1.66 0.89
C GLY A 52 29.20 -0.83 2.01
N LEU A 53 28.73 -1.02 3.25
CA LEU A 53 29.29 -0.41 4.45
C LEU A 53 30.74 -0.85 4.70
N ALA A 54 31.05 -2.13 4.48
CA ALA A 54 32.41 -2.65 4.64
C ALA A 54 33.41 -2.09 3.62
N ARG A 55 32.93 -1.61 2.46
CA ARG A 55 33.78 -1.20 1.33
C ARG A 55 33.92 0.32 1.17
N LYS A 56 33.09 1.13 1.83
CA LYS A 56 33.03 2.59 1.60
C LYS A 56 33.18 3.35 2.91
N ASP A 57 33.95 4.42 2.88
CA ASP A 57 33.99 5.37 3.99
C ASP A 57 32.71 6.21 3.98
N LEU A 58 31.83 5.95 4.96
CA LEU A 58 30.59 6.70 5.17
C LEU A 58 30.72 7.73 6.29
N SER A 59 31.91 7.91 6.88
CA SER A 59 32.15 8.87 7.97
C SER A 59 31.63 10.29 7.67
N PRO A 60 31.76 10.83 6.43
CA PRO A 60 31.24 12.15 6.09
C PRO A 60 29.71 12.27 6.15
N LEU A 61 28.97 11.16 6.01
CA LEU A 61 27.51 11.12 6.10
C LEU A 61 27.04 10.72 7.50
N LEU A 62 27.71 9.74 8.11
CA LEU A 62 27.37 9.26 9.44
C LEU A 62 27.60 10.34 10.49
N GLY A 63 28.66 11.15 10.38
CA GLY A 63 28.94 12.24 11.33
C GLY A 63 27.78 13.23 11.48
N PRO A 64 27.32 13.89 10.40
CA PRO A 64 26.17 14.79 10.46
C PRO A 64 24.87 14.11 10.88
N LEU A 65 24.62 12.88 10.41
CA LEU A 65 23.38 12.15 10.72
C LEU A 65 23.35 11.59 12.16
N THR A 66 24.52 11.37 12.79
CA THR A 66 24.63 10.88 14.17
C THR A 66 24.98 11.97 15.18
N GLY A 67 25.32 13.18 14.72
CA GLY A 67 25.74 14.30 15.58
C GLY A 67 24.70 14.80 16.58
N GLY A 68 23.42 14.51 16.37
CA GLY A 68 22.34 14.74 17.34
C GLY A 68 21.77 13.46 17.96
N ALA A 69 22.23 12.29 17.51
CA ALA A 69 21.79 11.01 18.03
C ALA A 69 22.69 10.63 19.22
N GLY A 70 22.26 10.98 20.43
CA GLY A 70 22.80 10.31 21.61
C GLY A 70 22.72 8.79 21.38
N ARG A 71 23.76 8.04 21.77
CA ARG A 71 23.71 6.58 21.86
C ARG A 71 22.67 6.19 22.91
N ALA A 72 21.38 6.33 22.58
CA ALA A 72 20.33 5.65 23.30
C ALA A 72 20.54 4.16 23.03
N GLU A 73 20.47 3.35 24.08
CA GLU A 73 20.40 1.90 23.94
C GLU A 73 19.37 1.57 22.86
N VAL A 74 19.77 0.71 21.92
CA VAL A 74 18.89 0.22 20.87
C VAL A 74 17.66 -0.37 21.56
N PRO A 75 16.45 0.19 21.37
CA PRO A 75 15.26 -0.48 21.86
C PRO A 75 15.15 -1.79 21.08
N SER A 76 15.54 -2.90 21.70
CA SER A 76 15.31 -4.21 21.14
C SER A 76 13.80 -4.34 20.95
N LEU A 77 13.34 -4.66 19.74
CA LEU A 77 11.93 -4.90 19.46
C LEU A 77 11.45 -5.98 20.43
N ARG A 78 10.71 -5.58 21.48
CA ARG A 78 10.12 -6.52 22.43
C ARG A 78 8.79 -6.98 21.87
N LEU A 79 8.86 -7.94 20.96
CA LEU A 79 7.66 -8.62 20.50
C LEU A 79 7.07 -9.43 21.68
N PRO A 80 5.74 -9.49 21.82
CA PRO A 80 5.11 -10.39 22.76
C PRO A 80 5.54 -11.84 22.48
N PRO A 81 5.58 -12.71 23.49
CA PRO A 81 5.84 -14.13 23.25
C PRO A 81 4.81 -14.66 22.24
N PRO A 82 5.21 -15.58 21.34
CA PRO A 82 4.29 -16.14 20.35
C PRO A 82 3.08 -16.74 21.07
N LEU A 83 1.89 -16.36 20.62
CA LEU A 83 0.65 -16.94 21.12
C LEU A 83 0.68 -18.46 20.84
N PRO A 84 0.22 -19.30 21.77
CA PRO A 84 0.06 -20.72 21.50
C PRO A 84 -0.86 -20.88 20.29
N THR A 85 -0.35 -21.48 19.22
CA THR A 85 -1.13 -21.78 18.03
C THR A 85 -2.20 -22.81 18.40
N ALA A 86 -3.44 -22.37 18.57
CA ALA A 86 -4.58 -23.27 18.42
C ALA A 86 -4.45 -23.87 17.01
N GLY A 87 -4.41 -25.20 16.92
CA GLY A 87 -4.13 -25.91 15.67
C GLY A 87 -4.99 -25.36 14.52
N LYS A 88 -4.44 -25.33 13.30
CA LYS A 88 -5.05 -24.76 12.08
C LYS A 88 -6.58 -24.79 12.15
N ALA A 89 -7.18 -23.70 12.62
CA ALA A 89 -8.59 -23.51 12.46
C ALA A 89 -8.81 -23.44 10.95
N ASP A 90 -9.75 -24.24 10.45
CA ASP A 90 -10.21 -24.09 9.08
C ASP A 90 -10.94 -22.74 9.05
N VAL A 91 -10.20 -21.67 8.72
CA VAL A 91 -10.75 -20.32 8.64
C VAL A 91 -11.63 -20.30 7.42
N SER A 92 -12.88 -20.73 7.60
CA SER A 92 -13.92 -20.48 6.63
C SER A 92 -14.05 -18.96 6.50
N PRO A 93 -14.07 -18.40 5.27
CA PRO A 93 -14.31 -16.99 5.10
C PRO A 93 -15.61 -16.62 5.82
N PRO A 94 -15.68 -15.43 6.45
CA PRO A 94 -16.89 -14.99 7.12
C PRO A 94 -18.07 -15.05 6.14
N PRO A 95 -19.29 -15.39 6.61
CA PRO A 95 -20.46 -15.43 5.75
C PRO A 95 -20.65 -14.07 5.04
N PRO A 96 -21.19 -14.06 3.80
CA PRO A 96 -21.39 -12.83 3.05
C PRO A 96 -22.23 -11.83 3.87
N ARG A 97 -21.64 -10.66 4.10
CA ARG A 97 -22.17 -9.61 4.97
C ARG A 97 -23.24 -8.81 4.22
N GLY A 98 -24.50 -9.22 4.35
CA GLY A 98 -25.70 -8.45 3.99
C GLY A 98 -25.83 -8.05 2.51
N ASP A 99 -26.87 -7.29 2.19
CA ASP A 99 -27.17 -6.74 0.85
C ASP A 99 -26.29 -5.51 0.49
N THR A 100 -25.21 -5.26 1.23
CA THR A 100 -24.38 -4.06 1.10
C THR A 100 -23.12 -4.33 0.28
N LEU A 101 -22.94 -3.57 -0.79
CA LEU A 101 -21.79 -3.57 -1.69
C LEU A 101 -20.72 -2.58 -1.21
N ARG A 102 -19.50 -3.04 -1.00
CA ARG A 102 -18.33 -2.25 -0.58
C ARG A 102 -17.40 -1.94 -1.75
N MET A 103 -17.18 -0.66 -2.02
CA MET A 103 -16.34 -0.17 -3.11
C MET A 103 -15.14 0.62 -2.59
N ALA A 104 -13.94 0.23 -2.99
CA ALA A 104 -12.71 0.98 -2.77
C ALA A 104 -12.49 2.04 -3.88
N LEU A 105 -12.19 3.27 -3.47
CA LEU A 105 -11.94 4.42 -4.34
C LEU A 105 -10.50 4.92 -4.18
N PRO A 106 -9.83 5.38 -5.25
CA PRO A 106 -8.43 5.78 -5.18
C PRO A 106 -8.28 7.19 -4.64
N ASP A 107 -7.18 7.43 -3.94
CA ASP A 107 -6.71 8.77 -3.63
C ASP A 107 -5.63 9.26 -4.62
N GLY A 108 -5.14 10.48 -4.41
CA GLY A 108 -4.00 11.02 -5.14
C GLY A 108 -4.30 11.28 -6.61
N HIS A 109 -3.33 11.03 -7.49
CA HIS A 109 -3.43 11.42 -8.90
C HIS A 109 -4.53 10.67 -9.68
N GLN A 110 -4.93 9.48 -9.22
CA GLN A 110 -5.99 8.69 -9.84
C GLN A 110 -7.40 9.13 -9.41
N GLN A 111 -7.52 9.87 -8.31
CA GLN A 111 -8.81 10.31 -7.75
C GLN A 111 -9.67 11.07 -8.78
N ARG A 112 -9.10 12.05 -9.50
CA ARG A 112 -9.83 12.81 -10.53
C ARG A 112 -10.42 11.93 -11.64
N HIS A 113 -9.74 10.83 -11.97
CA HIS A 113 -10.16 9.91 -13.01
C HIS A 113 -11.30 9.01 -12.52
N ALA A 114 -11.22 8.56 -11.26
CA ALA A 114 -12.31 7.85 -10.60
C ALA A 114 -13.54 8.73 -10.41
N VAL A 115 -13.36 9.99 -9.99
CA VAL A 115 -14.44 10.98 -9.85
C VAL A 115 -15.17 11.17 -11.19
N ALA A 116 -14.44 11.33 -12.29
CA ALA A 116 -15.05 11.46 -13.61
C ALA A 116 -15.82 10.20 -14.02
N ALA A 117 -15.28 9.00 -13.76
CA ALA A 117 -15.96 7.74 -14.05
C ALA A 117 -17.27 7.59 -13.24
N LEU A 118 -17.22 7.86 -11.93
CA LEU A 118 -18.39 7.78 -11.07
C LEU A 118 -19.45 8.81 -11.42
N ARG A 119 -19.04 10.03 -11.82
CA ARG A 119 -19.95 11.09 -12.27
C ARG A 119 -20.74 10.66 -13.50
N ASP A 120 -20.06 10.11 -14.51
CA ASP A 120 -20.71 9.61 -15.72
C ASP A 120 -21.66 8.46 -15.43
N ALA A 121 -21.33 7.62 -14.44
CA ALA A 121 -22.17 6.52 -13.99
C ALA A 121 -23.31 6.93 -13.05
N SER A 122 -23.45 8.22 -12.71
CA SER A 122 -24.39 8.71 -11.68
C SER A 122 -24.17 8.06 -10.29
N LEU A 123 -22.93 7.67 -10.01
CA LEU A 123 -22.47 7.03 -8.77
C LEU A 123 -21.50 7.90 -7.97
N LEU A 124 -21.31 9.18 -8.34
CA LEU A 124 -20.46 10.08 -7.55
C LEU A 124 -21.16 10.46 -6.24
N PRO A 125 -20.48 10.34 -5.08
CA PRO A 125 -20.98 10.87 -3.81
C PRO A 125 -21.34 12.35 -3.89
N GLN A 126 -22.40 12.77 -3.19
CA GLN A 126 -22.80 14.19 -3.13
C GLN A 126 -21.78 15.05 -2.36
N ALA A 127 -21.07 14.44 -1.41
CA ALA A 127 -20.03 15.06 -0.60
C ALA A 127 -18.99 14.01 -0.20
N GLY A 128 -17.79 14.46 0.14
CA GLY A 128 -16.72 13.63 0.69
C GLY A 128 -15.79 13.00 -0.35
N TYR A 129 -16.10 13.05 -1.64
CA TYR A 129 -15.22 12.53 -2.70
C TYR A 129 -15.40 13.30 -4.00
N GLY A 130 -14.48 14.25 -4.24
CA GLY A 130 -14.47 15.12 -5.40
C GLY A 130 -13.05 15.28 -5.96
N GLU A 131 -12.82 16.27 -6.82
CA GLU A 131 -11.49 16.50 -7.39
C GLU A 131 -10.49 17.04 -6.36
N SER A 132 -10.98 17.78 -5.37
CA SER A 132 -10.20 18.37 -4.27
C SER A 132 -10.59 17.83 -2.89
N GLU A 133 -11.78 17.24 -2.75
CA GLU A 133 -12.27 16.68 -1.50
C GLU A 133 -12.00 15.18 -1.45
N CYS A 134 -11.41 14.71 -0.35
CA CYS A 134 -11.04 13.31 -0.16
C CYS A 134 -11.27 12.88 1.29
N VAL A 135 -12.54 12.68 1.64
CA VAL A 135 -12.94 12.08 2.90
C VAL A 135 -12.79 10.57 2.78
N ARG A 136 -12.30 9.93 3.84
CA ARG A 136 -12.01 8.48 3.83
C ARG A 136 -13.24 7.61 3.58
N ARG A 137 -14.44 8.10 3.95
CA ARG A 137 -15.74 7.42 3.79
C ARG A 137 -16.76 8.41 3.22
N PRO A 138 -16.74 8.64 1.91
CA PRO A 138 -17.82 9.38 1.30
C PRO A 138 -19.12 8.57 1.43
N GLN A 139 -20.25 9.26 1.57
CA GLN A 139 -21.53 8.58 1.58
C GLN A 139 -21.88 8.15 0.16
N GLY A 140 -22.15 6.86 -0.02
CA GLY A 140 -22.60 6.32 -1.30
C GLY A 140 -23.90 7.00 -1.75
N PRO A 141 -24.07 7.25 -3.05
CA PRO A 141 -25.26 7.96 -3.54
C PRO A 141 -26.52 7.09 -3.58
N ILE A 142 -26.41 5.78 -3.31
CA ILE A 142 -27.53 4.83 -3.31
C ILE A 142 -27.52 3.96 -2.04
N PRO A 143 -28.70 3.49 -1.58
CA PRO A 143 -28.79 2.54 -0.47
C PRO A 143 -28.00 1.26 -0.75
N GLY A 144 -27.31 0.74 0.26
CA GLY A 144 -26.53 -0.50 0.14
C GLY A 144 -25.20 -0.34 -0.60
N LEU A 145 -24.75 0.87 -0.92
CA LEU A 145 -23.41 1.11 -1.46
C LEU A 145 -22.53 1.84 -0.44
N GLU A 146 -21.54 1.13 0.08
CA GLU A 146 -20.51 1.69 0.93
C GLU A 146 -19.25 2.00 0.14
N MET A 147 -18.68 3.17 0.36
CA MET A 147 -17.49 3.63 -0.34
C MET A 147 -16.37 3.96 0.66
N LYS A 148 -15.15 3.52 0.35
CA LYS A 148 -13.96 3.81 1.14
C LYS A 148 -12.83 4.27 0.25
N VAL A 149 -12.15 5.35 0.62
CA VAL A 149 -10.93 5.79 -0.06
C VAL A 149 -9.74 5.00 0.45
N ILE A 150 -9.00 4.37 -0.46
CA ILE A 150 -7.87 3.49 -0.18
C ILE A 150 -6.72 3.81 -1.14
N ARG A 151 -5.48 3.54 -0.72
CA ARG A 151 -4.32 3.60 -1.61
C ARG A 151 -4.46 2.54 -2.71
N PRO A 152 -4.29 2.88 -4.00
CA PRO A 152 -4.48 1.94 -5.12
C PRO A 152 -3.72 0.61 -4.97
N HIS A 153 -2.49 0.65 -4.44
CA HIS A 153 -1.65 -0.55 -4.25
C HIS A 153 -2.20 -1.54 -3.21
N ASP A 154 -3.04 -1.09 -2.26
CA ASP A 154 -3.62 -1.94 -1.23
C ASP A 154 -4.94 -2.59 -1.68
N MET A 155 -5.60 -2.00 -2.69
CA MET A 155 -6.97 -2.40 -3.08
C MET A 155 -7.08 -3.83 -3.60
N PRO A 156 -6.18 -4.34 -4.47
CA PRO A 156 -6.30 -5.70 -4.97
C PRO A 156 -6.30 -6.73 -3.83
N GLN A 157 -5.47 -6.54 -2.81
CA GLN A 157 -5.44 -7.42 -1.65
C GLN A 157 -6.77 -7.40 -0.89
N LEU A 158 -7.37 -6.22 -0.69
CA LEU A 158 -8.65 -6.09 0.01
C LEU A 158 -9.81 -6.71 -0.76
N VAL A 159 -9.78 -6.65 -2.09
CA VAL A 159 -10.75 -7.37 -2.94
C VAL A 159 -10.51 -8.87 -2.87
N ALA A 160 -9.25 -9.31 -2.90
CA ALA A 160 -8.89 -10.72 -2.83
C ALA A 160 -9.36 -11.39 -1.54
N THR A 161 -9.35 -10.66 -0.42
CA THR A 161 -9.76 -11.16 0.90
C THR A 161 -11.25 -10.97 1.20
N GLY A 162 -12.02 -10.34 0.29
CA GLY A 162 -13.45 -10.07 0.50
C GLY A 162 -13.76 -8.91 1.45
N GLU A 163 -12.75 -8.13 1.85
CA GLU A 163 -12.94 -6.90 2.64
C GLU A 163 -13.64 -5.82 1.80
N MET A 164 -13.33 -5.79 0.51
CA MET A 164 -13.98 -4.95 -0.50
C MET A 164 -14.55 -5.84 -1.60
N ASP A 165 -15.73 -5.53 -2.10
CA ASP A 165 -16.32 -6.29 -3.21
C ASP A 165 -15.78 -5.81 -4.55
N LEU A 166 -15.53 -4.50 -4.66
CA LEU A 166 -15.07 -3.84 -5.88
C LEU A 166 -14.01 -2.77 -5.56
N ALA A 167 -13.15 -2.48 -6.53
CA ALA A 167 -12.18 -1.39 -6.42
C ALA A 167 -12.01 -0.66 -7.75
N VAL A 168 -11.90 0.67 -7.69
CA VAL A 168 -11.44 1.49 -8.82
C VAL A 168 -9.92 1.62 -8.72
N ALA A 169 -9.20 0.74 -9.40
CA ALA A 169 -7.74 0.67 -9.38
C ALA A 169 -7.13 0.75 -10.78
N GLY A 170 -5.85 1.10 -10.84
CA GLY A 170 -5.06 1.01 -12.07
C GLY A 170 -4.70 -0.43 -12.41
N ARG A 171 -4.50 -0.71 -13.70
CA ARG A 171 -4.12 -2.04 -14.20
C ARG A 171 -2.74 -2.48 -13.74
N ASP A 172 -1.84 -1.52 -13.52
CA ASP A 172 -0.53 -1.69 -12.90
C ASP A 172 -0.64 -2.31 -11.51
N CYS A 173 -1.50 -1.76 -10.64
CA CYS A 173 -1.71 -2.26 -9.29
C CYS A 173 -2.24 -3.71 -9.29
N LEU A 174 -3.20 -4.01 -10.16
CA LEU A 174 -3.71 -5.38 -10.32
C LEU A 174 -2.65 -6.33 -10.89
N THR A 175 -1.89 -5.90 -11.90
CA THR A 175 -0.85 -6.71 -12.53
C THR A 175 0.25 -7.05 -11.53
N GLU A 176 0.66 -6.08 -10.72
CA GLU A 176 1.62 -6.29 -9.65
C GLU A 176 1.10 -7.29 -8.61
N HIS A 177 -0.16 -7.14 -8.17
CA HIS A 177 -0.81 -8.06 -7.24
C HIS A 177 -0.85 -9.49 -7.78
N LEU A 178 -1.33 -9.68 -9.01
CA LEU A 178 -1.41 -11.01 -9.65
C LEU A 178 -0.04 -11.62 -9.92
N SER A 179 0.99 -10.79 -10.14
CA SER A 179 2.37 -11.26 -10.26
C SER A 179 2.91 -11.79 -8.93
N ARG A 180 2.52 -11.18 -7.81
CA ARG A 180 2.89 -11.64 -6.46
C ARG A 180 2.03 -12.81 -5.97
N PHE A 181 0.74 -12.83 -6.35
CA PHE A 181 -0.25 -13.80 -5.92
C PHE A 181 -1.02 -14.39 -7.12
N PRO A 182 -0.42 -15.34 -7.87
CA PRO A 182 -1.02 -15.86 -9.11
C PRO A 182 -2.36 -16.59 -8.93
N SER A 183 -2.65 -17.09 -7.73
CA SER A 183 -3.91 -17.75 -7.39
C SER A 183 -4.98 -16.80 -6.82
N SER A 184 -4.70 -15.49 -6.78
CA SER A 184 -5.65 -14.50 -6.29
C SER A 184 -6.94 -14.52 -7.12
N PRO A 185 -8.13 -14.43 -6.50
CA PRO A 185 -9.40 -14.47 -7.21
C PRO A 185 -9.77 -13.16 -7.91
N VAL A 186 -8.98 -12.09 -7.72
CA VAL A 186 -9.26 -10.76 -8.27
C VAL A 186 -9.05 -10.74 -9.78
N GLN A 187 -10.01 -10.17 -10.49
CA GLN A 187 -9.99 -10.06 -11.95
C GLN A 187 -10.39 -8.65 -12.41
N GLU A 188 -9.97 -8.29 -13.62
CA GLU A 188 -10.48 -7.10 -14.31
C GLU A 188 -11.96 -7.30 -14.63
N LEU A 189 -12.79 -6.29 -14.34
CA LEU A 189 -14.22 -6.32 -14.67
C LEU A 189 -14.55 -5.41 -15.85
N VAL A 190 -14.08 -4.15 -15.81
CA VAL A 190 -14.37 -3.16 -16.84
C VAL A 190 -13.22 -2.16 -16.97
N ASP A 191 -12.91 -1.77 -18.20
CA ASP A 191 -12.02 -0.65 -18.49
C ASP A 191 -12.82 0.67 -18.46
N LEU A 192 -12.52 1.52 -17.48
CA LEU A 192 -13.14 2.84 -17.32
C LEU A 192 -12.64 3.86 -18.36
N ARG A 193 -11.64 3.50 -19.18
CA ARG A 193 -11.02 4.32 -20.26
C ARG A 193 -10.51 5.68 -19.78
N ARG A 194 -10.00 5.74 -18.55
CA ARG A 194 -9.52 6.95 -17.87
C ARG A 194 -8.19 6.67 -17.18
N GLY A 195 -7.41 7.73 -16.90
CA GLY A 195 -6.12 7.59 -16.23
C GLY A 195 -5.10 6.79 -17.04
N GLN A 196 -5.07 6.97 -18.36
CA GLN A 196 -4.19 6.23 -19.26
C GLN A 196 -2.71 6.51 -18.94
N PHE A 197 -1.90 5.47 -18.91
CA PHE A 197 -0.46 5.54 -18.74
C PHE A 197 0.21 4.42 -19.55
N ASN A 198 1.52 4.56 -19.77
CA ASN A 198 2.37 3.52 -20.34
C ASN A 198 3.50 3.23 -19.35
N LEU A 199 3.71 1.96 -19.02
CA LEU A 199 4.87 1.51 -18.26
C LEU A 199 5.95 1.06 -19.24
N ALA A 200 7.11 1.73 -19.22
CA ALA A 200 8.20 1.46 -20.15
C ALA A 200 9.55 1.43 -19.42
N ALA A 201 10.44 0.54 -19.85
CA ALA A 201 11.85 0.59 -19.47
C ALA A 201 12.53 1.70 -20.28
N VAL A 202 13.26 2.57 -19.59
CA VAL A 202 14.00 3.69 -20.19
C VAL A 202 15.47 3.64 -19.80
N VAL A 203 16.32 4.19 -20.66
CA VAL A 203 17.78 4.27 -20.46
C VAL A 203 18.26 5.69 -20.76
N SER A 204 19.50 6.02 -20.36
CA SER A 204 20.13 7.29 -20.74
C SER A 204 20.24 7.41 -22.25
N GLU A 205 20.07 8.62 -22.79
CA GLU A 205 20.30 8.93 -24.22
C GLU A 205 21.74 8.62 -24.68
N GLU A 206 22.68 8.50 -23.73
CA GLU A 206 24.06 8.10 -23.99
C GLU A 206 24.20 6.60 -24.35
N VAL A 207 23.18 5.79 -24.09
CA VAL A 207 23.16 4.38 -24.50
C VAL A 207 22.68 4.32 -25.95
N PRO A 208 23.54 3.93 -26.92
CA PRO A 208 23.23 3.95 -28.34
C PRO A 208 22.34 2.76 -28.73
N ALA A 209 21.10 2.75 -28.25
CA ALA A 209 20.12 1.69 -28.48
C ALA A 209 18.72 2.27 -28.68
N SER A 210 17.99 1.73 -29.66
CA SER A 210 16.59 2.10 -29.93
C SER A 210 15.58 1.15 -29.28
N ASP A 211 16.04 0.07 -28.67
CA ASP A 211 15.22 -0.94 -28.01
C ASP A 211 15.98 -1.65 -26.88
N LEU A 212 15.27 -2.53 -26.17
CA LEU A 212 15.85 -3.30 -25.07
C LEU A 212 16.97 -4.24 -25.54
N GLY A 213 16.87 -4.80 -26.75
CA GLY A 213 17.87 -5.72 -27.30
C GLY A 213 19.21 -5.03 -27.51
N GLY A 214 19.21 -3.89 -28.20
CA GLY A 214 20.40 -3.07 -28.42
C GLY A 214 20.99 -2.55 -27.11
N ALA A 215 20.15 -2.20 -26.13
CA ALA A 215 20.63 -1.75 -24.82
C ALA A 215 21.35 -2.88 -24.07
N LEU A 216 20.79 -4.09 -24.10
CA LEU A 216 21.40 -5.29 -23.51
C LEU A 216 22.72 -5.65 -24.21
N GLU A 217 22.77 -5.61 -25.54
CA GLU A 217 23.99 -5.85 -26.31
C GLU A 217 25.08 -4.83 -25.99
N HIS A 218 24.73 -3.53 -25.95
CA HIS A 218 25.65 -2.47 -25.58
C HIS A 218 26.26 -2.69 -24.18
N TRP A 219 25.45 -3.00 -23.18
CA TRP A 219 25.93 -3.26 -21.82
C TRP A 219 26.75 -4.55 -21.71
N ARG A 220 26.36 -5.62 -22.42
CA ARG A 220 27.13 -6.86 -22.47
C ARG A 220 28.48 -6.65 -23.15
N GLY A 221 28.55 -5.82 -24.20
CA GLY A 221 29.79 -5.41 -24.85
C GLY A 221 30.74 -4.65 -23.92
N GLN A 222 30.21 -3.96 -22.90
CA GLN A 222 30.98 -3.34 -21.81
C GLN A 222 31.36 -4.32 -20.68
N GLY A 223 31.05 -5.62 -20.81
CA GLY A 223 31.30 -6.62 -19.79
C GLY A 223 30.33 -6.60 -18.60
N ARG A 224 29.19 -5.89 -18.70
CA ARG A 224 28.18 -5.89 -17.62
C ARG A 224 27.44 -7.23 -17.61
N GLN A 225 27.63 -8.01 -16.56
CA GLN A 225 26.93 -9.29 -16.38
C GLN A 225 25.54 -9.16 -15.75
N ALA A 226 25.31 -8.09 -14.99
CA ALA A 226 24.03 -7.78 -14.37
C ALA A 226 23.60 -6.35 -14.73
N VAL A 227 22.33 -6.19 -15.09
CA VAL A 227 21.70 -4.89 -15.30
C VAL A 227 20.97 -4.52 -14.01
N ARG A 228 21.32 -3.37 -13.45
CA ARG A 228 20.63 -2.82 -12.29
C ARG A 228 19.46 -1.98 -12.79
N VAL A 229 18.26 -2.30 -12.35
CA VAL A 229 17.04 -1.58 -12.67
C VAL A 229 16.59 -0.83 -11.42
N ALA A 230 16.29 0.45 -11.56
CA ALA A 230 15.58 1.23 -10.55
C ALA A 230 14.12 1.31 -10.97
N SER A 231 13.21 1.05 -10.04
CA SER A 231 11.75 1.02 -10.23
C SER A 231 11.07 1.54 -8.98
#